data_AF-A0A318BDX0-F1
#
_entry.id   AF-A0A318BDX0-F1
#
_cell.length_a   1.000
_cell.length_b   1.000
_cell.length_c   1.000
_cell.angle_alpha   90.00
_cell.angle_beta   90.00
_cell.angle_gamma   90.00
#
_symmetry.space_group_name_H-M   'P 1'
#
loop_
_entity.id
_entity.type
_entity.pdbx_description
1 polymer ?
#
loop_
_entity_poly.entity_id
_entity_poly.type
_entity_poly.pdbx_seq_one_letter_code
_entity_poly.pdbx_strand_id
1 'polypeptide(L)'
;TNPDQRDIHNKKPALRTRRVMNLLVLENFTGGPKAWKGGPLYDPDTGDRASTGTLTLIDDDTLAVKGCIAPLLCRTQTWKRAR
;
A
#
# COMPACT_ATOMS: atom_id res chain seq x y z
N THR A 1 4.82 13.88 -10.97
CA THR A 1 4.25 13.73 -9.61
C THR A 1 4.14 15.11 -8.97
N ASN A 2 3.09 15.35 -8.18
CA ASN A 2 2.95 16.59 -7.42
C ASN A 2 3.55 16.37 -6.01
N PRO A 3 4.71 16.96 -5.66
CA PRO A 3 5.33 16.78 -4.35
C PRO A 3 4.49 17.30 -3.20
N ASP A 4 3.52 18.18 -3.48
CA ASP A 4 2.58 18.73 -2.52
C ASP A 4 1.24 17.98 -2.46
N GLN A 5 1.10 16.84 -3.15
CA GLN A 5 -0.11 16.03 -3.08
C GLN A 5 -0.49 15.74 -1.62
N ARG A 6 -1.72 16.11 -1.27
CA ARG A 6 -2.31 15.90 0.06
C ARG A 6 -3.15 14.63 0.07
N ASP A 7 -3.29 14.04 1.25
CA ASP A 7 -4.03 12.79 1.47
C ASP A 7 -5.56 13.01 1.46
N ILE A 8 -6.07 13.63 0.41
CA ILE A 8 -7.45 14.15 0.34
C ILE A 8 -8.52 13.05 0.43
N HIS A 9 -8.19 11.82 0.06
CA HIS A 9 -9.10 10.67 0.08
C HIS A 9 -9.16 9.98 1.45
N ASN A 10 -8.37 10.40 2.43
CA ASN A 10 -8.39 9.77 3.75
C ASN A 10 -9.79 9.82 4.36
N LYS A 11 -10.26 8.67 4.85
CA LYS A 11 -11.55 8.54 5.54
C LYS A 11 -11.60 9.33 6.85
N LYS A 12 -10.44 9.64 7.45
CA LYS A 12 -10.31 10.52 8.62
C LYS A 12 -10.00 11.95 8.17
N PRO A 13 -10.92 12.92 8.31
CA PRO A 13 -10.71 14.29 7.83
C PRO A 13 -9.43 14.95 8.38
N ALA A 14 -9.09 14.66 9.64
CA ALA A 14 -7.89 15.19 10.28
C ALA A 14 -6.57 14.75 9.62
N LEU A 15 -6.57 13.67 8.82
CA LEU A 15 -5.39 13.19 8.11
C LEU A 15 -5.27 13.77 6.70
N ARG A 16 -6.30 14.45 6.18
CA ARG A 16 -6.33 14.91 4.77
C ARG A 16 -5.34 16.03 4.45
N THR A 17 -4.79 16.69 5.48
CA THR A 17 -3.83 17.79 5.34
C THR A 17 -2.38 17.31 5.24
N ARG A 18 -2.10 16.04 5.56
CA ARG A 18 -0.75 15.48 5.46
C ARG A 18 -0.35 15.25 4.01
N ARG A 19 0.95 15.26 3.75
CA ARG A 19 1.51 14.94 2.43
C ARG A 19 1.42 13.43 2.17
N VAL A 20 1.15 13.06 0.93
CA VAL A 20 1.30 11.67 0.46
C VAL A 20 2.78 11.32 0.32
N MET A 21 3.62 12.29 -0.06
CA MET A 21 5.07 12.12 -0.04
C MET A 21 5.55 11.76 1.37
N ASN A 22 6.42 10.76 1.47
CA ASN A 22 6.96 10.19 2.71
C ASN A 22 5.93 9.48 3.62
N LEU A 23 4.75 9.15 3.09
CA LEU A 23 3.75 8.42 3.85
C LEU A 23 4.12 6.93 3.99
N LEU A 24 4.03 6.41 5.21
CA LEU A 24 4.15 4.97 5.46
C LEU A 24 2.89 4.25 4.93
N VAL A 25 3.06 3.47 3.86
CA VAL A 25 1.96 2.75 3.17
C VAL A 25 2.01 1.23 3.38
N LEU A 26 3.17 0.68 3.74
CA LEU A 26 3.37 -0.74 4.07
C LEU A 26 4.07 -0.81 5.43
N GLU A 27 3.53 -1.58 6.36
CA GLU A 27 4.04 -1.63 7.74
C GLU A 27 4.03 -3.07 8.26
N ASN A 28 5.02 -3.51 9.04
CA ASN A 28 5.03 -4.80 9.76
C ASN A 28 4.82 -6.07 8.89
N PHE A 29 5.33 -6.08 7.65
CA PHE A 29 5.39 -7.28 6.83
C PHE A 29 6.57 -8.18 7.25
N THR A 30 6.36 -9.50 7.29
CA THR A 30 7.38 -10.50 7.64
C THR A 30 7.46 -11.61 6.60
N GLY A 31 8.65 -12.22 6.45
CA GLY A 31 8.91 -13.26 5.44
C GLY A 31 10.15 -12.97 4.58
N GLY A 32 10.17 -13.53 3.37
CA GLY A 32 11.25 -13.39 2.40
C GLY A 32 11.84 -14.73 1.94
N PRO A 33 12.64 -14.74 0.85
CA PRO A 33 13.09 -13.56 0.08
C PRO A 33 12.13 -13.15 -1.05
N LYS A 34 11.08 -13.94 -1.34
CA LYS A 34 10.15 -13.68 -2.46
C LYS A 34 8.72 -13.33 -2.02
N ALA A 35 8.36 -13.62 -0.77
CA ALA A 35 7.01 -13.37 -0.29
C ALA A 35 7.02 -12.90 1.17
N TRP A 36 6.19 -11.90 1.46
CA TRP A 36 5.96 -11.37 2.80
C TRP A 36 4.47 -11.31 3.10
N LYS A 37 4.10 -11.51 4.35
CA LYS A 37 2.71 -11.52 4.82
C LYS A 37 2.58 -10.74 6.13
N GLY A 38 1.35 -10.51 6.55
CA GLY A 38 1.03 -9.84 7.81
C GLY A 38 0.60 -8.42 7.52
N GLY A 39 1.40 -7.47 8.01
CA GLY A 39 1.39 -6.04 7.76
C GLY A 39 0.12 -5.33 7.24
N PRO A 40 -0.39 -4.29 7.94
CA PRO A 40 -1.39 -3.42 7.34
C PRO A 40 -0.79 -2.64 6.16
N LEU A 41 -1.66 -2.26 5.24
CA LEU A 41 -1.31 -1.42 4.10
C LEU A 41 -2.38 -0.36 3.84
N TYR A 42 -1.92 0.77 3.32
CA TYR A 42 -2.74 1.95 3.05
C TYR A 42 -2.56 2.40 1.60
N ASP A 43 -3.68 2.66 0.93
CA ASP A 43 -3.72 3.20 -0.42
C ASP A 43 -4.16 4.68 -0.37
N PRO A 44 -3.24 5.65 -0.55
CA PRO A 44 -3.58 7.07 -0.54
C PRO A 44 -4.43 7.51 -1.74
N ASP A 45 -4.43 6.74 -2.84
CA ASP A 45 -5.21 7.09 -4.03
C ASP A 45 -6.70 6.82 -3.84
N THR A 46 -7.06 5.89 -2.95
CA THR A 46 -8.46 5.55 -2.65
C THR A 46 -8.88 5.87 -1.21
N GLY A 47 -7.92 6.06 -0.30
CA GLY A 47 -8.16 6.18 1.13
C GLY A 47 -8.47 4.84 1.82
N ASP A 48 -8.34 3.72 1.11
CA ASP A 48 -8.59 2.40 1.65
C ASP A 48 -7.42 1.87 2.47
N ARG A 49 -7.75 1.07 3.50
CA ARG A 49 -6.78 0.40 4.36
C ARG A 49 -7.15 -1.07 4.45
N ALA A 50 -6.15 -1.93 4.31
CA ALA A 50 -6.28 -3.35 4.64
C ALA A 50 -5.50 -3.62 5.93
N SER A 51 -6.10 -4.39 6.84
CA SER A 51 -5.47 -4.77 8.11
C SER A 51 -4.36 -5.79 7.92
N THR A 52 -4.45 -6.59 6.85
CA THR A 52 -3.43 -7.54 6.45
C THR A 52 -3.22 -7.53 4.93
N GLY A 53 -2.03 -7.92 4.51
CA GLY A 53 -1.67 -8.02 3.10
C GLY A 53 -0.68 -9.13 2.79
N THR A 54 -0.33 -9.21 1.51
CA THR A 54 0.75 -10.04 0.99
C THR A 54 1.54 -9.26 -0.04
N LEU A 55 2.86 -9.33 0.05
CA LEU A 55 3.79 -8.83 -0.95
C LEU A 55 4.41 -10.04 -1.64
N THR A 56 4.45 -10.05 -2.97
CA THR A 56 5.02 -11.15 -3.75
C THR A 56 5.90 -10.61 -4.85
N LEU A 57 7.19 -10.95 -4.80
CA LEU A 57 8.13 -10.67 -5.88
C LEU A 57 7.86 -11.67 -7.00
N ILE A 58 7.19 -11.20 -8.06
CA ILE A 58 6.82 -12.02 -9.22
C ILE A 58 8.07 -12.34 -10.05
N ASP A 59 8.92 -11.33 -10.23
CA ASP A 59 10.22 -11.38 -10.88
C ASP A 59 11.11 -10.28 -10.27
N ASP A 60 12.35 -10.19 -10.72
CA ASP A 60 13.36 -9.28 -10.15
C ASP A 60 12.95 -7.79 -10.19
N ASP A 61 12.01 -7.41 -11.04
CA ASP A 61 11.57 -6.02 -11.24
C ASP A 61 10.08 -5.79 -10.91
N THR A 62 9.36 -6.79 -10.43
CA THR A 62 7.90 -6.74 -10.28
C THR A 62 7.43 -7.24 -8.92
N LEU A 63 6.79 -6.35 -8.17
CA LEU A 63 6.17 -6.65 -6.88
C LEU A 63 4.64 -6.58 -6.99
N ALA A 64 3.96 -7.68 -6.68
CA ALA A 64 2.53 -7.67 -6.42
C ALA A 64 2.25 -7.30 -4.96
N VAL A 65 1.47 -6.25 -4.75
CA VAL A 65 1.04 -5.74 -3.44
C VAL A 65 -0.45 -6.01 -3.30
N LYS A 66 -0.82 -6.98 -2.47
CA LYS A 66 -2.21 -7.41 -2.27
C LYS A 66 -2.71 -7.06 -0.88
N GLY A 67 -3.89 -6.47 -0.78
CA GLY A 67 -4.61 -6.22 0.47
C GLY A 67 -6.10 -6.50 0.33
N CYS A 68 -6.75 -6.94 1.40
CA CYS A 68 -8.19 -7.18 1.43
C CYS A 68 -8.88 -6.13 2.31
N ILE A 69 -9.73 -5.32 1.70
CA ILE A 69 -10.39 -4.16 2.33
C ILE A 69 -11.67 -4.60 3.05
N ALA A 70 -12.28 -5.70 2.59
CA ALA A 70 -13.44 -6.34 3.19
C ALA A 70 -13.36 -7.87 2.98
N PRO A 71 -14.17 -8.67 3.69
CA PRO A 71 -14.32 -10.10 3.39
C PRO A 71 -14.60 -10.30 1.89
N LEU A 72 -13.82 -11.16 1.25
CA LEU A 72 -13.88 -11.48 -0.19
C LEU A 72 -13.49 -10.34 -1.16
N LEU A 73 -13.29 -9.10 -0.70
CA LEU A 73 -12.87 -7.98 -1.54
C LEU A 73 -11.38 -7.68 -1.35
N CYS A 74 -10.57 -8.23 -2.23
CA CYS A 74 -9.13 -7.97 -2.28
C CYS A 74 -8.76 -7.19 -3.54
N ARG A 75 -7.78 -6.29 -3.39
CA ARG A 75 -7.16 -5.58 -4.51
C ARG A 75 -5.69 -5.96 -4.60
N THR A 76 -5.15 -5.89 -5.80
CA THR A 76 -3.72 -6.11 -6.05
C THR A 76 -3.20 -5.00 -6.93
N GLN A 77 -2.14 -4.34 -6.50
CA GLN A 77 -1.36 -3.42 -7.32
C GLN A 77 -0.10 -4.12 -7.79
N THR A 78 0.35 -3.78 -9.00
CA THR A 78 1.63 -4.23 -9.53
C THR A 78 2.59 -3.06 -9.52
N TRP A 79 3.65 -3.14 -8.73
CA TRP A 79 4.70 -2.15 -8.67
C TRP A 79 5.89 -2.61 -9.50
N LYS A 80 6.39 -1.70 -10.33
CA LYS A 80 7.62 -1.90 -11.09
C LYS A 80 8.76 -1.21 -10.37
N ARG A 81 9.93 -1.85 -10.35
CA ARG A 81 11.16 -1.27 -9.83
C ARG A 81 11.45 0.06 -10.55
N ALA A 82 11.61 1.13 -9.78
CA ALA A 82 12.09 2.39 -10.31
C ALA A 82 13.54 2.22 -10.79
N ARG A 83 13.87 2.82 -11.94
CA ARG A 83 15.21 2.80 -12.54
C ARG A 83 15.78 4.22 -12.54
#